data_AF-D0RMF8-F1
#
_entry.id   AF-D0RMF8-F1
#
_cell.length_a   1.000
_cell.length_b   1.000
_cell.length_c   1.000
_cell.angle_alpha   90.00
_cell.angle_beta   90.00
_cell.angle_gamma   90.00
#
_symmetry.space_group_name_H-M   'P 1'
#
loop_
_entity.id
_entity.type
_entity.pdbx_description
1 polymer ?
#
loop_
_entity_poly.entity_id
_entity_poly.type
_entity_poly.pdbx_seq_one_letter_code
_entity_poly.pdbx_strand_id
1 'polypeptide(L)'
;MFSFLLCISIKQGKHEIESSEWYFLLTGGVALSEPPPNPAKLWLSDKQWAEFSRLSALPAFQGIIEDFVDNEDQWKAVYDSPIGHTLPFPGVLGKVSEFRRLLGLRCIRPDLLVVGIQQFLVKEMGEKFVKPPQFDLVLSYSDSSVSSPLVFILSPGSDPISSVLKFADSLRQRAETISLGQGQGPIAERMIVRAREAGSWVVLQNCHLAPSWMPVMEKIAEDIKLDNTHPDFRLWCTTYPSDVFPAAVLQNGVKMTNEPPQGLRANLMSSYMSDPIGEQGFLESVVKGTEFRVLLYSLCFFHALVRERRQFGPLGWNIQYEFNESDLSISIRQLAMFIDENAQLPLRALNYCTGECNYGGRVTDDKDRRTLMAMRSDERGVYTMPPDGDYESYLKFIESLPLVAPPGVFGLHDNATITKDQNATAKLCRDVLLTQSSGGGSEGSSGSSQEELVEVVANDILSRLPPNFDMEVAQIRYPVRWDESMNTVLCQELVRFNNLMSTIRSSLESLQKALKGLVVMSAELENVSKSLFYGKIPALWASKSYPSLKPLGSYVTDLLERIAFFNTWLLEKPPVVFWISGFFFTQAFLTGASQNYARKYTLPIDQLGFDHEPMPRNDYAQPPKVRLQMTK
;
A
#
# COMPACT_ATOMS: atom_id res chain seq x y z
N MET A 1 -4.87 13.79 0.36
CA MET A 1 -4.12 13.89 1.63
C MET A 1 -3.82 15.33 2.01
N PHE A 2 -3.06 16.08 1.21
CA PHE A 2 -2.68 17.47 1.54
C PHE A 2 -3.87 18.39 1.85
N SER A 3 -4.91 18.38 1.00
CA SER A 3 -6.15 19.14 1.25
C SER A 3 -6.81 18.78 2.58
N PHE A 4 -6.70 17.52 3.02
CA PHE A 4 -7.22 17.07 4.30
C PHE A 4 -6.43 17.65 5.46
N LEU A 5 -5.09 17.56 5.41
CA LEU A 5 -4.21 18.17 6.41
C LEU A 5 -4.46 19.68 6.52
N LEU A 6 -4.52 20.39 5.40
CA LEU A 6 -4.77 21.83 5.36
C LEU A 6 -6.12 22.19 6.02
N CYS A 7 -7.19 21.46 5.68
CA CYS A 7 -8.50 21.65 6.29
C CYS A 7 -8.46 21.44 7.81
N ILE A 8 -7.83 20.35 8.26
CA ILE A 8 -7.73 20.01 9.68
C ILE A 8 -6.90 21.05 10.43
N SER A 9 -5.77 21.50 9.90
CA SER A 9 -4.95 22.55 10.51
C SER A 9 -5.71 23.88 10.66
N ILE A 10 -6.50 24.27 9.65
CA ILE A 10 -7.35 25.47 9.73
C ILE A 10 -8.42 25.31 10.83
N LYS A 11 -9.07 24.14 10.89
CA LYS A 11 -10.12 23.84 11.88
C LYS A 11 -9.59 23.73 13.31
N GLN A 12 -8.41 23.13 13.50
CA GLN A 12 -7.71 23.08 14.79
C GLN A 12 -7.29 24.48 15.24
N GLY A 13 -6.79 25.31 14.32
CA GLY A 13 -6.49 26.72 14.61
C GLY A 13 -7.71 27.54 15.03
N LYS A 14 -8.92 27.10 14.67
CA LYS A 14 -10.21 27.68 15.11
C LYS A 14 -10.80 26.99 16.35
N HIS A 15 -10.11 26.01 16.92
CA HIS A 15 -10.61 25.18 18.03
C HIS A 15 -11.92 24.42 17.72
N GLU A 16 -12.18 24.12 16.44
CA GLU A 16 -13.38 23.35 16.02
C GLU A 16 -13.16 21.83 16.08
N ILE A 17 -11.90 21.37 16.10
CA ILE A 17 -11.51 19.96 16.15
C ILE A 17 -10.48 19.78 17.25
N GLU A 18 -10.72 18.82 18.15
CA GLU A 18 -9.78 18.46 19.20
C GLU A 18 -8.69 17.51 18.67
N SER A 19 -7.48 17.60 19.22
CA SER A 19 -6.37 16.72 18.85
C SER A 19 -6.66 15.25 19.18
N SER A 20 -7.40 14.98 20.26
CA SER A 20 -7.86 13.65 20.66
C SER A 20 -8.74 13.00 19.58
N GLU A 21 -9.72 13.73 19.04
CA GLU A 21 -10.59 13.29 17.95
C GLU A 21 -9.79 13.05 16.65
N TRP A 22 -8.83 13.94 16.36
CA TRP A 22 -7.93 13.80 15.21
C TRP A 22 -7.08 12.54 15.28
N TYR A 23 -6.40 12.30 16.41
CA TYR A 23 -5.59 11.10 16.58
C TYR A 23 -6.46 9.84 16.57
N PHE A 24 -7.66 9.88 17.15
CA PHE A 24 -8.60 8.76 17.05
C PHE A 24 -8.94 8.45 15.60
N LEU A 25 -9.24 9.46 14.77
CA LEU A 25 -9.54 9.25 13.36
C LEU A 25 -8.37 8.65 12.59
N LEU A 26 -7.13 8.78 13.04
CA LEU A 26 -5.95 8.20 12.38
C LEU A 26 -5.60 6.81 12.89
N THR A 27 -5.69 6.57 14.20
CA THR A 27 -5.23 5.34 14.85
C THR A 27 -6.35 4.36 15.17
N GLY A 28 -7.60 4.83 15.29
CA GLY A 28 -8.73 4.06 15.80
C GLY A 28 -8.73 3.96 17.32
N GLY A 29 -7.89 4.74 18.01
CA GLY A 29 -7.68 4.69 19.45
C GLY A 29 -6.80 3.52 19.90
N VAL A 30 -6.09 3.71 21.01
CA VAL A 30 -5.30 2.68 21.67
C VAL A 30 -6.00 2.36 22.98
N ALA A 31 -6.67 1.22 23.07
CA ALA A 31 -7.13 0.68 24.36
C ALA A 31 -6.72 -0.78 24.47
N LEU A 32 -6.30 -1.15 25.67
CA LEU A 32 -5.94 -2.52 26.04
C LEU A 32 -7.03 -3.19 26.88
N SER A 33 -8.03 -2.43 27.33
CA SER A 33 -9.21 -2.97 28.01
C SER A 33 -10.10 -3.75 27.05
N GLU A 34 -10.66 -4.86 27.53
CA GLU A 34 -11.60 -5.64 26.74
C GLU A 34 -12.85 -4.79 26.43
N PRO A 35 -13.28 -4.73 25.16
CA PRO A 35 -14.50 -4.02 24.80
C PRO A 35 -15.71 -4.75 25.40
N PRO A 36 -16.84 -4.04 25.60
CA PRO A 36 -18.09 -4.69 25.97
C PRO A 36 -18.47 -5.77 24.93
N PRO A 37 -19.30 -6.77 25.30
CA PRO A 37 -19.74 -7.79 24.36
C PRO A 37 -20.36 -7.16 23.11
N ASN A 38 -19.90 -7.61 21.94
CA ASN A 38 -20.41 -7.14 20.66
C ASN A 38 -21.90 -7.50 20.53
N PRO A 39 -22.82 -6.52 20.45
CA PRO A 39 -24.25 -6.77 20.29
C PRO A 39 -24.59 -7.28 18.88
N ALA A 40 -23.75 -6.96 17.88
CA ALA A 40 -24.01 -7.14 16.46
C ALA A 40 -23.07 -8.17 15.80
N LYS A 41 -22.70 -9.25 16.50
CA LYS A 41 -21.73 -10.27 16.03
C LYS A 41 -22.02 -10.89 14.67
N LEU A 42 -23.26 -10.83 14.20
CA LEU A 42 -23.68 -11.40 12.91
C LEU A 42 -23.15 -10.61 11.72
N TRP A 43 -22.93 -9.31 11.87
CA TRP A 43 -22.58 -8.41 10.75
C TRP A 43 -21.44 -7.44 11.09
N LEU A 44 -21.24 -7.07 12.35
CA LEU A 44 -20.13 -6.23 12.79
C LEU A 44 -19.00 -7.07 13.38
N SER A 45 -17.78 -6.92 12.86
CA SER A 45 -16.63 -7.65 13.39
C SER A 45 -16.25 -7.16 14.80
N ASP A 46 -15.73 -8.05 15.64
CA ASP A 46 -15.28 -7.68 16.99
C ASP A 46 -14.19 -6.60 16.97
N LYS A 47 -13.37 -6.57 15.92
CA LYS A 47 -12.40 -5.49 15.69
C LYS A 47 -13.10 -4.14 15.57
N GLN A 48 -14.08 -4.03 14.66
CA GLN A 48 -14.81 -2.79 14.42
C GLN A 48 -15.59 -2.35 15.65
N TRP A 49 -16.22 -3.30 16.34
CA TRP A 49 -16.92 -3.04 17.59
C TRP A 49 -15.97 -2.52 18.68
N ALA A 50 -14.76 -3.09 18.78
CA ALA A 50 -13.75 -2.60 19.72
C ALA A 50 -13.33 -1.16 19.40
N GLU A 51 -13.18 -0.79 18.12
CA GLU A 51 -12.89 0.60 17.76
C GLU A 51 -14.07 1.52 18.06
N PHE A 52 -15.29 1.11 17.74
CA PHE A 52 -16.50 1.86 18.01
C PHE A 52 -16.70 2.10 19.51
N SER A 53 -16.47 1.07 20.34
CA SER A 53 -16.56 1.17 21.80
C SER A 53 -15.58 2.20 22.36
N ARG A 54 -14.39 2.34 21.76
CA ARG A 54 -13.40 3.35 22.16
C ARG A 54 -13.84 4.79 21.87
N LEU A 55 -14.82 5.02 20.98
CA LEU A 55 -15.39 6.35 20.79
C LEU A 55 -16.03 6.88 22.07
N SER A 56 -16.60 6.01 22.90
CA SER A 56 -17.25 6.41 24.17
C SER A 56 -16.32 7.12 25.15
N ALA A 57 -15.00 6.93 25.02
CA ALA A 57 -14.01 7.62 25.84
C ALA A 57 -13.84 9.10 25.46
N LEU A 58 -14.27 9.51 24.27
CA LEU A 58 -14.24 10.90 23.83
C LEU A 58 -15.48 11.64 24.34
N PRO A 59 -15.34 12.86 24.90
CA PRO A 59 -16.46 13.59 25.50
C PRO A 59 -17.68 13.78 24.59
N ALA A 60 -17.45 13.90 23.28
CA ALA A 60 -18.50 14.11 22.29
C ALA A 60 -19.40 12.88 22.03
N PHE A 61 -19.00 11.69 22.50
CA PHE A 61 -19.69 10.41 22.20
C PHE A 61 -20.04 9.62 23.47
N GLN A 62 -20.22 10.30 24.60
CA GLN A 62 -20.75 9.66 25.81
C GLN A 62 -22.15 9.08 25.52
N GLY A 63 -22.39 7.84 25.94
CA GLY A 63 -23.65 7.12 25.70
C GLY A 63 -23.80 6.48 24.31
N ILE A 64 -22.75 6.50 23.48
CA ILE A 64 -22.81 5.96 22.10
C ILE A 64 -23.00 4.44 22.04
N ILE A 65 -22.63 3.71 23.09
CA ILE A 65 -22.77 2.25 23.15
C ILE A 65 -24.23 1.88 23.32
N GLU A 66 -24.91 2.51 24.28
CA GLU A 66 -26.33 2.33 24.52
C GLU A 66 -27.15 2.75 23.29
N ASP A 67 -26.81 3.90 22.69
CA ASP A 67 -27.44 4.41 21.48
C ASP A 67 -27.26 3.49 20.26
N PHE A 68 -26.13 2.80 20.16
CA PHE A 68 -25.90 1.80 19.12
C PHE A 68 -26.83 0.59 19.29
N VAL A 69 -26.99 0.10 20.53
CA VAL A 69 -27.87 -1.04 20.84
C VAL A 69 -29.33 -0.69 20.53
N ASP A 70 -29.76 0.52 20.90
CA ASP A 70 -31.13 1.00 20.64
C ASP A 70 -31.44 1.18 19.14
N ASN A 71 -30.40 1.38 18.31
CA ASN A 71 -30.54 1.66 16.88
C ASN A 71 -29.82 0.63 15.98
N GLU A 72 -29.65 -0.62 16.43
CA GLU A 72 -28.87 -1.66 15.72
C GLU A 72 -29.33 -1.83 14.26
N ASP A 73 -30.64 -1.91 14.01
CA ASP A 73 -31.20 -2.10 12.67
C ASP A 73 -30.86 -0.95 11.71
N GLN A 74 -30.82 0.29 12.22
CA GLN A 74 -30.45 1.46 11.42
C GLN A 74 -28.96 1.45 11.11
N TRP A 75 -28.12 1.06 12.07
CA TRP A 75 -26.69 0.88 11.84
C TRP A 75 -26.40 -0.23 10.84
N LYS A 76 -27.16 -1.32 10.87
CA LYS A 76 -27.07 -2.38 9.88
C LYS A 76 -27.41 -1.89 8.47
N ALA A 77 -28.43 -1.05 8.33
CA ALA A 77 -28.76 -0.43 7.04
C ALA A 77 -27.62 0.46 6.51
N VAL A 78 -26.91 1.18 7.38
CA VAL A 78 -25.70 1.94 7.00
C VAL A 78 -24.55 1.00 6.62
N TYR A 79 -24.36 -0.08 7.37
CA TYR A 79 -23.32 -1.08 7.13
C TYR A 79 -23.51 -1.80 5.79
N ASP A 80 -24.73 -2.22 5.45
CA ASP A 80 -25.03 -2.96 4.21
C ASP A 80 -25.06 -2.07 2.95
N SER A 81 -25.17 -0.74 3.12
CA SER A 81 -25.32 0.19 2.00
C SER A 81 -23.98 0.53 1.31
N PRO A 82 -23.84 0.39 -0.02
CA PRO A 82 -22.61 0.78 -0.74
C PRO A 82 -22.32 2.29 -0.63
N ILE A 83 -23.35 3.10 -0.33
CA ILE A 83 -23.26 4.55 -0.17
C ILE A 83 -23.47 4.98 1.30
N GLY A 84 -23.16 4.10 2.27
CA GLY A 84 -23.40 4.33 3.70
C GLY A 84 -22.86 5.67 4.22
N HIS A 85 -21.78 6.20 3.64
CA HIS A 85 -21.21 7.52 3.97
C HIS A 85 -22.14 8.72 3.69
N THR A 86 -23.14 8.57 2.81
CA THR A 86 -24.14 9.60 2.50
C THR A 86 -25.42 9.49 3.31
N LEU A 87 -25.67 8.33 3.93
CA LEU A 87 -26.88 8.09 4.70
C LEU A 87 -26.86 8.87 6.03
N PRO A 88 -28.04 9.26 6.55
CA PRO A 88 -28.13 9.84 7.87
C PRO A 88 -27.70 8.79 8.92
N PHE A 89 -26.78 9.17 9.81
CA PHE A 89 -26.36 8.29 10.89
C PHE A 89 -27.39 8.32 12.03
N PRO A 90 -27.71 7.17 12.64
CA PRO A 90 -28.66 7.14 13.74
C PRO A 90 -28.08 7.79 15.00
N GLY A 91 -28.99 8.17 15.91
CA GLY A 91 -28.65 8.51 17.27
C GLY A 91 -27.72 9.71 17.46
N VAL A 92 -26.72 9.59 18.35
CA VAL A 92 -25.77 10.67 18.68
C VAL A 92 -24.98 11.09 17.45
N LEU A 93 -24.53 10.12 16.64
CA LEU A 93 -23.72 10.36 15.44
C LEU A 93 -24.47 11.10 14.32
N GLY A 94 -25.81 11.14 14.36
CA GLY A 94 -26.62 11.96 13.46
C GLY A 94 -26.64 13.45 13.81
N LYS A 95 -26.25 13.82 15.03
CA LYS A 95 -26.34 15.20 15.57
C LYS A 95 -24.99 15.90 15.69
N VAL A 96 -23.89 15.19 15.45
CA VAL A 96 -22.54 15.73 15.57
C VAL A 96 -22.08 16.44 14.28
N SER A 97 -20.94 17.13 14.36
CA SER A 97 -20.30 17.74 13.19
C SER A 97 -19.91 16.70 12.15
N GLU A 98 -19.76 17.13 10.89
CA GLU A 98 -19.35 16.24 9.79
C GLU A 98 -18.02 15.53 10.08
N PHE A 99 -17.08 16.23 10.74
CA PHE A 99 -15.81 15.63 11.13
C PHE A 99 -16.01 14.48 12.14
N ARG A 100 -16.82 14.72 13.19
CA ARG A 100 -17.18 13.68 14.17
C ARG A 100 -17.95 12.51 13.55
N ARG A 101 -18.73 12.77 12.50
CA ARG A 101 -19.38 11.72 11.70
C ARG A 101 -18.36 10.81 11.00
N LEU A 102 -17.23 11.35 10.54
CA LEU A 102 -16.14 10.54 9.96
C LEU A 102 -15.53 9.56 10.97
N LEU A 103 -15.49 9.90 12.26
CA LEU A 103 -15.00 9.00 13.31
C LEU A 103 -15.91 7.76 13.43
N GLY A 104 -17.23 7.96 13.42
CA GLY A 104 -18.19 6.86 13.36
C GLY A 104 -18.09 6.04 12.07
N LEU A 105 -17.95 6.72 10.93
CA LEU A 105 -17.79 6.06 9.63
C LEU A 105 -16.53 5.18 9.60
N ARG A 106 -15.41 5.65 10.16
CA ARG A 106 -14.17 4.87 10.27
C ARG A 106 -14.40 3.54 10.99
N CYS A 107 -15.19 3.53 12.07
CA CYS A 107 -15.43 2.32 12.85
C CYS A 107 -16.35 1.33 12.13
N ILE A 108 -17.44 1.80 11.51
CA ILE A 108 -18.46 0.93 10.91
C ILE A 108 -18.16 0.57 9.45
N ARG A 109 -17.70 1.53 8.64
CA ARG A 109 -17.39 1.37 7.22
C ARG A 109 -16.06 2.05 6.85
N PRO A 110 -14.91 1.51 7.33
CA PRO A 110 -13.59 2.07 7.04
C PRO A 110 -13.26 2.13 5.54
N ASP A 111 -13.87 1.27 4.73
CA ASP A 111 -13.76 1.30 3.26
C ASP A 111 -14.30 2.61 2.66
N LEU A 112 -15.35 3.20 3.24
CA LEU A 112 -15.94 4.43 2.72
C LEU A 112 -15.28 5.71 3.27
N LEU A 113 -14.27 5.60 4.14
CA LEU A 113 -13.69 6.76 4.82
C LEU A 113 -13.05 7.75 3.85
N VAL A 114 -12.33 7.27 2.82
CA VAL A 114 -11.68 8.17 1.83
C VAL A 114 -12.73 9.00 1.09
N VAL A 115 -13.83 8.40 0.67
CA VAL A 115 -14.93 9.10 -0.03
C VAL A 115 -15.66 10.04 0.93
N GLY A 116 -15.85 9.63 2.18
CA GLY A 116 -16.37 10.50 3.24
C GLY A 116 -15.49 11.74 3.47
N ILE A 117 -14.17 11.57 3.51
CA ILE A 117 -13.21 12.69 3.62
C ILE A 117 -13.29 13.60 2.39
N GLN A 118 -13.42 13.05 1.19
CA GLN A 118 -13.61 13.84 -0.03
C GLN A 118 -14.88 14.69 0.05
N GLN A 119 -16.00 14.13 0.47
CA GLN A 119 -17.25 14.89 0.64
C GLN A 119 -17.12 15.98 1.70
N PHE A 120 -16.48 15.66 2.83
CA PHE A 120 -16.16 16.65 3.86
C PHE A 120 -15.35 17.83 3.30
N LEU A 121 -14.32 17.55 2.50
CA LEU A 121 -13.50 18.57 1.86
C LEU A 121 -14.26 19.41 0.82
N VAL A 122 -15.12 18.77 0.02
CA VAL A 122 -15.98 19.47 -0.94
C VAL A 122 -16.88 20.46 -0.20
N LYS A 123 -17.44 20.08 0.94
CA LYS A 123 -18.32 20.93 1.75
C LYS A 123 -17.58 22.08 2.44
N GLU A 124 -16.38 21.83 2.98
CA GLU A 124 -15.62 22.84 3.75
C GLU A 124 -14.75 23.77 2.88
N MET A 125 -14.15 23.25 1.82
CA MET A 125 -13.16 23.98 0.99
C MET A 125 -13.59 24.13 -0.47
N GLY A 126 -14.52 23.30 -0.95
CA GLY A 126 -14.99 23.28 -2.34
C GLY A 126 -14.37 22.18 -3.19
N GLU A 127 -15.01 21.86 -4.32
CA GLU A 127 -14.68 20.72 -5.18
C GLU A 127 -13.26 20.78 -5.77
N LYS A 128 -12.74 21.99 -5.99
CA LYS A 128 -11.38 22.24 -6.53
C LYS A 128 -10.24 21.66 -5.67
N PHE A 129 -10.48 21.39 -4.39
CA PHE A 129 -9.47 20.81 -3.49
C PHE A 129 -9.47 19.28 -3.48
N VAL A 130 -10.41 18.65 -4.18
CA VAL A 130 -10.54 17.19 -4.31
C VAL A 130 -10.24 16.72 -5.73
N LYS A 131 -10.73 17.44 -6.75
CA LYS A 131 -10.44 17.12 -8.15
C LYS A 131 -9.02 17.55 -8.52
N PRO A 132 -8.14 16.63 -8.98
CA PRO A 132 -6.81 17.02 -9.45
C PRO A 132 -6.95 17.89 -10.71
N PRO A 133 -6.15 18.96 -10.84
CA PRO A 133 -6.06 19.70 -12.10
C PRO A 133 -5.42 18.83 -13.18
N GLN A 134 -5.71 19.15 -14.46
CA GLN A 134 -5.00 18.52 -15.57
C GLN A 134 -3.52 18.94 -15.54
N PHE A 135 -2.63 18.01 -15.90
CA PHE A 135 -1.21 18.32 -16.03
C PHE A 135 -1.02 19.36 -17.14
N ASP A 136 -0.38 20.48 -16.79
CA ASP A 136 -0.10 21.57 -17.71
C ASP A 136 1.37 21.98 -17.61
N LEU A 137 2.13 21.60 -18.64
CA LEU A 137 3.55 21.92 -18.77
C LEU A 137 3.77 23.42 -18.96
N VAL A 138 2.83 24.11 -19.61
CA VAL A 138 2.93 25.54 -19.93
C VAL A 138 2.78 26.37 -18.66
N LEU A 139 1.77 26.05 -17.83
CA LEU A 139 1.58 26.70 -16.54
C LEU A 139 2.76 26.44 -15.59
N SER A 140 3.26 25.21 -15.56
CA SER A 140 4.42 24.85 -14.74
C SER A 140 5.68 25.62 -15.19
N TYR A 141 5.85 25.82 -16.50
CA TYR A 141 6.92 26.65 -17.05
C TYR A 141 6.73 28.13 -16.72
N SER A 142 5.52 28.67 -16.74
CA SER A 142 5.27 30.08 -16.40
C SER A 142 5.53 30.40 -14.93
N ASP A 143 5.32 29.43 -14.04
CA ASP A 143 5.63 29.55 -12.61
C ASP A 143 7.14 29.36 -12.33
N SER A 144 7.91 28.91 -13.32
CA SER A 144 9.36 28.71 -13.19
C SER A 144 10.15 30.00 -13.44
N SER A 145 11.37 30.02 -12.92
CA SER A 145 12.33 31.11 -13.12
C SER A 145 13.70 30.54 -13.45
N VAL A 146 14.66 31.42 -13.76
CA VAL A 146 16.06 31.04 -13.99
C VAL A 146 16.65 30.30 -12.78
N SER A 147 16.30 30.71 -11.57
CA SER A 147 16.77 30.13 -10.29
C SER A 147 15.86 29.04 -9.72
N SER A 148 14.69 28.81 -10.32
CA SER A 148 13.72 27.81 -9.86
C SER A 148 13.67 26.64 -10.84
N PRO A 149 14.44 25.57 -10.61
CA PRO A 149 14.48 24.43 -11.51
C PRO A 149 13.12 23.72 -11.59
N LEU A 150 12.85 23.13 -12.74
CA LEU A 150 11.67 22.30 -12.98
C LEU A 150 12.02 20.84 -12.70
N VAL A 151 11.36 20.23 -11.72
CA VAL A 151 11.66 18.87 -11.25
C VAL A 151 10.48 17.95 -11.53
N PHE A 152 10.69 17.00 -12.43
CA PHE A 152 9.80 15.87 -12.64
C PHE A 152 10.10 14.77 -11.63
N ILE A 153 9.14 14.52 -10.75
CA ILE A 153 9.10 13.35 -9.89
C ILE A 153 8.39 12.26 -10.68
N LEU A 154 9.17 11.30 -11.17
CA LEU A 154 8.69 10.25 -12.06
C LEU A 154 7.91 9.20 -11.29
N SER A 155 6.78 8.78 -11.85
CA SER A 155 6.19 7.49 -11.51
C SER A 155 6.88 6.40 -12.33
N PRO A 156 7.06 5.18 -11.78
CA PRO A 156 7.64 4.08 -12.55
C PRO A 156 6.92 3.87 -13.88
N GLY A 157 7.68 3.86 -14.98
CA GLY A 157 7.15 3.68 -16.34
C GLY A 157 6.60 4.94 -17.02
N SER A 158 6.71 6.12 -16.39
CA SER A 158 6.40 7.41 -17.02
C SER A 158 7.70 8.15 -17.39
N ASP A 159 7.78 8.65 -18.63
CA ASP A 159 8.90 9.47 -19.09
C ASP A 159 8.41 10.77 -19.76
N PRO A 160 8.61 11.95 -19.14
CA PRO A 160 8.15 13.24 -19.66
C PRO A 160 9.09 13.83 -20.74
N ILE A 161 10.24 13.22 -21.04
CA ILE A 161 11.26 13.83 -21.90
C ILE A 161 10.71 14.17 -23.28
N SER A 162 9.94 13.26 -23.89
CA SER A 162 9.34 13.49 -25.21
C SER A 162 8.43 14.72 -25.21
N SER A 163 7.69 14.94 -24.12
CA SER A 163 6.81 16.10 -23.95
C SER A 163 7.61 17.40 -23.74
N VAL A 164 8.70 17.34 -22.97
CA VAL A 164 9.60 18.50 -22.77
C VAL A 164 10.28 18.91 -24.06
N LEU A 165 10.75 17.96 -24.87
CA LEU A 165 11.39 18.24 -26.16
C LEU A 165 10.39 18.83 -27.17
N LYS A 166 9.21 18.22 -27.30
CA LYS A 166 8.11 18.77 -28.13
C LYS A 166 7.74 20.20 -27.70
N PHE A 167 7.74 20.48 -26.40
CA PHE A 167 7.48 21.81 -25.87
C PHE A 167 8.61 22.81 -26.17
N ALA A 168 9.86 22.40 -26.00
CA ALA A 168 11.03 23.21 -26.37
C ALA A 168 10.99 23.58 -27.86
N ASP A 169 10.69 22.62 -28.73
CA ASP A 169 10.53 22.84 -30.17
C ASP A 169 9.40 23.83 -30.48
N SER A 170 8.27 23.74 -29.77
CA SER A 170 7.14 24.66 -29.93
C SER A 170 7.50 26.11 -29.59
N LEU A 171 8.40 26.31 -28.62
CA LEU A 171 8.94 27.62 -28.24
C LEU A 171 10.21 28.01 -29.01
N ARG A 172 10.67 27.16 -29.95
CA ARG A 172 11.95 27.31 -30.67
C ARG A 172 13.15 27.46 -29.73
N GLN A 173 13.08 26.83 -28.56
CA GLN A 173 14.13 26.80 -27.55
C GLN A 173 15.02 25.59 -27.75
N ARG A 174 16.33 25.77 -27.63
CA ARG A 174 17.28 24.66 -27.71
C ARG A 174 17.32 23.94 -26.36
N ALA A 175 17.04 22.64 -26.35
CA ALA A 175 17.13 21.79 -25.16
C ALA A 175 18.22 20.72 -25.34
N GLU A 176 19.18 20.67 -24.41
CA GLU A 176 20.19 19.63 -24.34
C GLU A 176 19.88 18.66 -23.19
N THR A 177 19.88 17.37 -23.48
CA THR A 177 19.52 16.32 -22.52
C THR A 177 20.74 15.50 -22.13
N ILE A 178 20.90 15.19 -20.84
CA ILE A 178 21.93 14.26 -20.35
C ILE A 178 21.32 13.28 -19.34
N SER A 179 21.56 11.99 -19.52
CA SER A 179 21.19 10.97 -18.53
C SER A 179 22.31 10.80 -17.52
N LEU A 180 22.01 11.09 -16.26
CA LEU A 180 22.97 11.01 -15.16
C LEU A 180 23.21 9.56 -14.76
N GLY A 181 24.48 9.21 -14.64
CA GLY A 181 25.00 7.92 -14.22
C GLY A 181 26.45 8.06 -13.80
N GLN A 182 27.16 6.94 -13.63
CA GLN A 182 28.55 6.97 -13.18
C GLN A 182 29.43 7.79 -14.15
N GLY A 183 30.09 8.83 -13.64
CA GLY A 183 31.03 9.66 -14.40
C GLY A 183 30.42 10.78 -15.27
N GLN A 184 29.09 10.94 -15.29
CA GLN A 184 28.42 11.95 -16.14
C GLN A 184 28.34 13.35 -15.50
N GLY A 185 28.59 13.48 -14.20
CA GLY A 185 28.52 14.75 -13.46
C GLY A 185 29.32 15.89 -14.10
N PRO A 186 30.64 15.72 -14.37
CA PRO A 186 31.46 16.78 -14.98
C PRO A 186 30.99 17.22 -16.37
N ILE A 187 30.31 16.34 -17.12
CA ILE A 187 29.75 16.68 -18.43
C ILE A 187 28.49 17.54 -18.24
N ALA A 188 27.63 17.17 -17.29
CA ALA A 188 26.47 17.96 -16.90
C ALA A 188 26.87 19.37 -16.44
N GLU A 189 27.93 19.51 -15.64
CA GLU A 189 28.45 20.81 -15.20
C GLU A 189 28.81 21.73 -16.38
N ARG A 190 29.59 21.22 -17.34
CA ARG A 190 29.97 21.99 -18.53
C ARG A 190 28.76 22.37 -19.39
N MET A 191 27.78 21.47 -19.47
CA MET A 191 26.54 21.68 -20.21
C MET A 191 25.71 22.80 -19.57
N ILE A 192 25.59 22.80 -18.23
CA ILE A 192 24.91 23.86 -17.47
C ILE A 192 25.63 25.20 -17.66
N VAL A 193 26.95 25.26 -17.52
CA VAL A 193 27.71 26.52 -17.70
C VAL A 193 27.49 27.10 -19.09
N ARG A 194 27.59 26.28 -20.15
CA ARG A 194 27.33 26.73 -21.52
C ARG A 194 25.89 27.21 -21.70
N ALA A 195 24.92 26.47 -21.15
CA ALA A 195 23.51 26.82 -21.29
C ALA A 195 23.16 28.11 -20.53
N ARG A 196 23.83 28.40 -19.41
CA ARG A 196 23.67 29.65 -18.67
C ARG A 196 24.08 30.88 -19.49
N GLU A 197 25.14 30.76 -20.28
CA GLU A 197 25.60 31.82 -21.19
C GLU A 197 24.72 31.92 -22.45
N ALA A 198 24.31 30.78 -23.01
CA ALA A 198 23.57 30.72 -24.26
C ALA A 198 22.04 30.90 -24.13
N GLY A 199 21.49 30.80 -22.92
CA GLY A 199 20.03 30.86 -22.69
C GLY A 199 19.27 29.60 -23.08
N SER A 200 19.95 28.47 -23.27
CA SER A 200 19.34 27.20 -23.66
C SER A 200 18.86 26.41 -22.44
N TRP A 201 18.06 25.37 -22.67
CA TRP A 201 17.55 24.49 -21.61
C TRP A 201 18.47 23.28 -21.42
N VAL A 202 18.59 22.85 -20.17
CA VAL A 202 19.32 21.63 -19.79
C VAL A 202 18.37 20.68 -19.10
N VAL A 203 18.28 19.45 -19.59
CA VAL A 203 17.49 18.37 -18.99
C VAL A 203 18.43 17.32 -18.40
N LEU A 204 18.50 17.29 -17.07
CA LEU A 204 19.19 16.27 -16.30
C LEU A 204 18.23 15.11 -16.05
N GLN A 205 18.51 13.94 -16.61
CA GLN A 205 17.66 12.78 -16.45
C GLN A 205 18.22 11.84 -15.39
N ASN A 206 17.32 11.15 -14.68
CA ASN A 206 17.68 10.10 -13.70
C ASN A 206 18.61 10.58 -12.59
N CYS A 207 18.35 11.77 -12.02
CA CYS A 207 19.24 12.36 -10.99
C CYS A 207 19.49 11.43 -9.78
N HIS A 208 18.50 10.62 -9.40
CA HIS A 208 18.62 9.57 -8.38
C HIS A 208 19.74 8.54 -8.63
N LEU A 209 20.22 8.37 -9.86
CA LEU A 209 21.32 7.44 -10.20
C LEU A 209 22.72 8.04 -9.99
N ALA A 210 22.83 9.33 -9.63
CA ALA A 210 24.11 10.02 -9.42
C ALA A 210 24.27 10.57 -8.00
N PRO A 211 24.25 9.72 -6.95
CA PRO A 211 24.28 10.17 -5.56
C PRO A 211 25.51 10.99 -5.18
N SER A 212 26.68 10.62 -5.70
CA SER A 212 27.94 11.31 -5.40
C SER A 212 28.00 12.74 -5.96
N TRP A 213 27.18 13.05 -6.96
CA TRP A 213 27.19 14.35 -7.63
C TRP A 213 26.07 15.29 -7.16
N MET A 214 25.03 14.77 -6.49
CA MET A 214 23.91 15.59 -6.00
C MET A 214 24.33 16.78 -5.10
N PRO A 215 25.32 16.66 -4.19
CA PRO A 215 25.79 17.82 -3.42
C PRO A 215 26.45 18.91 -4.27
N VAL A 216 27.04 18.55 -5.41
CA VAL A 216 27.61 19.51 -6.35
C VAL A 216 26.51 20.16 -7.17
N MET A 217 25.52 19.38 -7.59
CA MET A 217 24.32 19.89 -8.28
C MET A 217 23.54 20.90 -7.42
N GLU A 218 23.42 20.66 -6.12
CA GLU A 218 22.81 21.59 -5.16
C GLU A 218 23.53 22.94 -5.16
N LYS A 219 24.86 22.95 -5.03
CA LYS A 219 25.67 24.18 -5.11
C LYS A 219 25.49 24.91 -6.44
N ILE A 220 25.47 24.17 -7.55
CA ILE A 220 25.26 24.76 -8.88
C ILE A 220 23.88 25.42 -8.97
N ALA A 221 22.85 24.77 -8.44
CA ALA A 221 21.49 25.32 -8.42
C ALA A 221 21.40 26.60 -7.57
N GLU A 222 22.06 26.65 -6.42
CA GLU A 222 22.13 27.84 -5.55
C GLU A 222 22.92 29.00 -6.18
N ASP A 223 23.93 28.69 -7.00
CA ASP A 223 24.75 29.68 -7.71
C ASP A 223 24.03 30.29 -8.93
N ILE A 224 22.94 29.69 -9.41
CA ILE A 224 22.15 30.21 -10.53
C ILE A 224 21.26 31.35 -10.03
N LYS A 225 21.61 32.57 -10.45
CA LYS A 225 20.90 33.82 -10.11
C LYS A 225 20.60 34.61 -11.37
N LEU A 226 19.63 35.52 -11.29
CA LEU A 226 19.26 36.37 -12.42
C LEU A 226 20.44 37.23 -12.92
N ASP A 227 21.32 37.64 -12.01
CA ASP A 227 22.44 38.55 -12.32
C ASP A 227 23.57 37.88 -13.13
N ASN A 228 23.65 36.55 -13.11
CA ASN A 228 24.77 35.79 -13.68
C ASN A 228 24.35 34.74 -14.72
N THR A 229 23.09 34.75 -15.15
CA THR A 229 22.52 33.73 -16.02
C THR A 229 21.54 34.35 -17.00
N HIS A 230 21.51 33.84 -18.25
CA HIS A 230 20.60 34.33 -19.28
C HIS A 230 19.12 34.14 -18.87
N PRO A 231 18.22 35.11 -19.13
CA PRO A 231 16.80 35.04 -18.71
C PRO A 231 16.01 33.83 -19.23
N ASP A 232 16.35 33.34 -20.41
CA ASP A 232 15.69 32.19 -21.05
C ASP A 232 16.18 30.82 -20.56
N PHE A 233 17.28 30.78 -19.82
CA PHE A 233 17.83 29.53 -19.29
C PHE A 233 16.82 28.85 -18.37
N ARG A 234 16.67 27.52 -18.53
CA ARG A 234 15.92 26.68 -17.60
C ARG A 234 16.65 25.37 -17.34
N LEU A 235 16.64 24.97 -16.07
CA LEU A 235 17.14 23.68 -15.61
C LEU A 235 15.95 22.75 -15.36
N TRP A 236 15.95 21.62 -16.05
CA TRP A 236 14.97 20.54 -15.90
C TRP A 236 15.65 19.33 -15.27
N CYS A 237 14.99 18.69 -14.32
CA CYS A 237 15.47 17.50 -13.62
C CYS A 237 14.42 16.41 -13.68
N THR A 238 14.81 15.16 -13.93
CA THR A 238 13.95 14.00 -13.74
C THR A 238 14.51 13.08 -12.68
N THR A 239 13.68 12.65 -11.74
CA THR A 239 14.11 11.76 -10.66
C THR A 239 12.96 10.89 -10.17
N TYR A 240 13.26 9.65 -9.76
CA TYR A 240 12.36 8.93 -8.87
C TYR A 240 12.41 9.56 -7.47
N PRO A 241 11.34 9.40 -6.65
CA PRO A 241 11.40 9.73 -5.24
C PRO A 241 12.61 9.06 -4.59
N SER A 242 13.53 9.86 -4.04
CA SER A 242 14.79 9.37 -3.48
C SER A 242 15.33 10.34 -2.43
N ASP A 243 15.84 9.80 -1.33
CA ASP A 243 16.47 10.57 -0.23
C ASP A 243 17.80 11.22 -0.65
N VAL A 244 18.29 10.88 -1.84
CA VAL A 244 19.56 11.36 -2.40
C VAL A 244 19.39 12.72 -3.09
N PHE A 245 18.20 13.03 -3.61
CA PHE A 245 17.98 14.25 -4.37
C PHE A 245 17.99 15.47 -3.42
N PRO A 246 18.68 16.58 -3.76
CA PRO A 246 18.88 17.67 -2.83
C PRO A 246 17.58 18.34 -2.36
N ALA A 247 17.44 18.49 -1.05
CA ALA A 247 16.25 19.08 -0.44
C ALA A 247 16.09 20.57 -0.80
N ALA A 248 17.19 21.34 -0.88
CA ALA A 248 17.12 22.76 -1.23
C ALA A 248 16.60 22.97 -2.67
N VAL A 249 17.04 22.13 -3.61
CA VAL A 249 16.58 22.12 -5.00
C VAL A 249 15.09 21.75 -5.07
N LEU A 250 14.66 20.74 -4.31
CA LEU A 250 13.24 20.40 -4.19
C LEU A 250 12.42 21.52 -3.55
N GLN A 251 12.93 22.24 -2.55
CA GLN A 251 12.19 23.32 -1.91
C GLN A 251 11.99 24.51 -2.87
N ASN A 252 13.05 24.92 -3.56
CA ASN A 252 13.05 26.10 -4.45
C ASN A 252 12.51 25.82 -5.86
N GLY A 253 12.48 24.56 -6.29
CA GLY A 253 12.02 24.17 -7.62
C GLY A 253 10.50 24.07 -7.76
N VAL A 254 10.04 24.05 -9.01
CA VAL A 254 8.67 23.71 -9.42
C VAL A 254 8.59 22.19 -9.58
N LYS A 255 7.70 21.53 -8.82
CA LYS A 255 7.62 20.07 -8.73
C LYS A 255 6.42 19.60 -9.51
N MET A 256 6.64 18.64 -10.40
CA MET A 256 5.60 18.05 -11.24
C MET A 256 5.63 16.55 -11.09
N THR A 257 4.47 15.93 -10.97
CA THR A 257 4.30 14.49 -11.05
C THR A 257 3.51 14.16 -12.30
N ASN A 258 4.04 13.26 -13.12
CA ASN A 258 3.27 12.61 -14.19
C ASN A 258 2.82 11.26 -13.66
N GLU A 259 1.64 11.21 -13.06
CA GLU A 259 1.07 9.96 -12.58
C GLU A 259 0.29 9.28 -13.71
N PRO A 260 0.39 7.95 -13.84
CA PRO A 260 -0.43 7.24 -14.81
C PRO A 260 -1.92 7.44 -14.50
N PRO A 261 -2.77 7.52 -15.54
CA PRO A 261 -4.21 7.67 -15.35
C PRO A 261 -4.76 6.52 -14.49
N GLN A 262 -5.64 6.86 -13.55
CA GLN A 262 -6.32 5.87 -12.70
C GLN A 262 -7.70 5.54 -13.26
N GLY A 263 -8.04 4.26 -13.27
CA GLY A 263 -9.32 3.76 -13.78
C GLY A 263 -9.21 3.21 -15.20
N LEU A 264 -10.05 2.23 -15.50
CA LEU A 264 -9.97 1.48 -16.76
C LEU A 264 -10.20 2.37 -17.99
N ARG A 265 -11.20 3.27 -17.93
CA ARG A 265 -11.49 4.24 -18.99
C ARG A 265 -10.32 5.17 -19.25
N ALA A 266 -9.72 5.73 -18.21
CA ALA A 266 -8.63 6.70 -18.34
C ALA A 266 -7.35 6.03 -18.88
N ASN A 267 -7.04 4.80 -18.44
CA ASN A 267 -5.96 4.00 -19.01
C ASN A 267 -6.19 3.70 -20.50
N LEU A 268 -7.39 3.28 -20.88
CA LEU A 268 -7.72 3.00 -22.29
C LEU A 268 -7.60 4.25 -23.17
N MET A 269 -8.13 5.36 -22.69
CA MET A 269 -8.04 6.64 -23.39
C MET A 269 -6.58 7.05 -23.62
N SER A 270 -5.77 6.94 -22.57
CA SER A 270 -4.33 7.23 -22.64
C SER A 270 -3.61 6.28 -23.60
N SER A 271 -3.93 4.98 -23.61
CA SER A 271 -3.34 4.03 -24.54
C SER A 271 -3.65 4.38 -26.00
N TYR A 272 -4.88 4.80 -26.31
CA TYR A 272 -5.26 5.20 -27.67
C TYR A 272 -4.65 6.53 -28.11
N MET A 273 -4.48 7.47 -27.17
CA MET A 273 -3.82 8.77 -27.44
C MET A 273 -2.30 8.67 -27.52
N SER A 274 -1.70 7.59 -26.99
CA SER A 274 -0.25 7.37 -26.98
C SER A 274 0.28 6.77 -28.28
N ASP A 275 1.57 6.98 -28.55
CA ASP A 275 2.26 6.38 -29.68
C ASP A 275 2.37 4.84 -29.48
N PRO A 276 2.11 4.01 -30.52
CA PRO A 276 1.93 4.39 -31.92
C PRO A 276 0.46 4.62 -32.36
N ILE A 277 -0.54 4.40 -31.49
CA ILE A 277 -1.96 4.43 -31.88
C ILE A 277 -2.41 5.84 -32.25
N GLY A 278 -1.94 6.85 -31.52
CA GLY A 278 -2.28 8.26 -31.76
C GLY A 278 -1.65 8.85 -33.04
N GLU A 279 -0.75 8.13 -33.71
CA GLU A 279 -0.14 8.57 -34.97
C GLU A 279 -1.16 8.50 -36.12
N GLN A 280 -1.28 9.57 -36.89
CA GLN A 280 -2.20 9.62 -38.03
C GLN A 280 -1.90 8.48 -39.03
N GLY A 281 -2.92 7.70 -39.37
CA GLY A 281 -2.82 6.58 -40.31
C GLY A 281 -2.30 5.26 -39.71
N PHE A 282 -1.94 5.20 -38.41
CA PHE A 282 -1.46 3.95 -37.82
C PHE A 282 -2.53 2.85 -37.81
N LEU A 283 -3.79 3.16 -37.47
CA LEU A 283 -4.89 2.19 -37.50
C LEU A 283 -5.19 1.64 -38.90
N GLU A 284 -4.76 2.35 -39.94
CA GLU A 284 -4.96 2.02 -41.36
C GLU A 284 -3.71 1.40 -42.00
N SER A 285 -2.61 1.26 -41.24
CA SER A 285 -1.33 0.79 -41.74
C SER A 285 -1.27 -0.71 -42.05
N VAL A 286 -2.17 -1.51 -41.47
CA VAL A 286 -2.17 -2.97 -41.52
C VAL A 286 -3.16 -3.48 -42.57
N VAL A 287 -2.75 -4.47 -43.38
CA VAL A 287 -3.54 -4.96 -44.53
C VAL A 287 -4.85 -5.61 -44.09
N LYS A 288 -4.82 -6.39 -43.01
CA LYS A 288 -6.00 -7.01 -42.37
C LYS A 288 -6.53 -6.12 -41.26
N GLY A 289 -7.06 -4.96 -41.67
CA GLY A 289 -7.40 -3.87 -40.76
C GLY A 289 -8.47 -4.22 -39.70
N THR A 290 -9.50 -4.98 -40.06
CA THR A 290 -10.59 -5.31 -39.11
C THR A 290 -10.10 -6.22 -37.98
N GLU A 291 -9.37 -7.29 -38.30
CA GLU A 291 -8.79 -8.18 -37.30
C GLU A 291 -7.77 -7.46 -36.42
N PHE A 292 -6.96 -6.58 -37.01
CA PHE A 292 -6.00 -5.77 -36.28
C PHE A 292 -6.68 -4.84 -35.27
N ARG A 293 -7.70 -4.07 -35.67
CA ARG A 293 -8.36 -3.10 -34.78
C ARG A 293 -9.08 -3.77 -33.61
N VAL A 294 -9.71 -4.93 -33.84
CA VAL A 294 -10.34 -5.74 -32.78
C VAL A 294 -9.31 -6.26 -31.78
N LEU A 295 -8.20 -6.83 -32.28
CA LEU A 295 -7.14 -7.35 -31.42
C LEU A 295 -6.36 -6.24 -30.70
N LEU A 296 -6.22 -5.07 -31.34
CA LEU A 296 -5.59 -3.89 -30.76
C LEU A 296 -6.39 -3.39 -29.55
N TYR A 297 -7.71 -3.25 -29.69
CA TYR A 297 -8.57 -2.89 -28.56
C TYR A 297 -8.46 -3.92 -27.43
N SER A 298 -8.51 -5.21 -27.75
CA SER A 298 -8.34 -6.30 -26.77
C SER A 298 -7.00 -6.22 -26.03
N LEU A 299 -5.91 -5.90 -26.75
CA LEU A 299 -4.59 -5.72 -26.17
C LEU A 299 -4.52 -4.49 -25.24
N CYS A 300 -5.09 -3.35 -25.65
CA CYS A 300 -5.18 -2.14 -24.82
C CYS A 300 -6.05 -2.39 -23.57
N PHE A 301 -7.14 -3.12 -23.72
CA PHE A 301 -8.00 -3.54 -22.62
C PHE A 301 -7.27 -4.45 -21.63
N PHE A 302 -6.54 -5.45 -22.13
CA PHE A 302 -5.69 -6.30 -21.32
C PHE A 302 -4.62 -5.51 -20.56
N HIS A 303 -3.95 -4.57 -21.22
CA HIS A 303 -2.96 -3.69 -20.58
C HIS A 303 -3.58 -2.86 -19.45
N ALA A 304 -4.71 -2.22 -19.70
CA ALA A 304 -5.44 -1.43 -18.71
C ALA A 304 -5.91 -2.30 -17.53
N LEU A 305 -6.40 -3.51 -17.81
CA LEU A 305 -6.86 -4.47 -16.80
C LEU A 305 -5.73 -4.91 -15.87
N VAL A 306 -4.58 -5.29 -16.44
CA VAL A 306 -3.41 -5.77 -15.70
C VAL A 306 -2.84 -4.66 -14.80
N ARG A 307 -2.82 -3.40 -15.28
CA ARG A 307 -2.39 -2.23 -14.50
C ARG A 307 -3.33 -1.92 -13.33
N GLU A 308 -4.63 -1.82 -13.61
CA GLU A 308 -5.63 -1.48 -12.59
C GLU A 308 -5.78 -2.60 -11.54
N ARG A 309 -5.58 -3.86 -11.93
CA ARG A 309 -5.62 -5.00 -11.01
C ARG A 309 -4.60 -4.88 -9.87
N ARG A 310 -3.50 -4.14 -10.06
CA ARG A 310 -2.50 -3.86 -9.00
C ARG A 310 -3.09 -3.15 -7.78
N GLN A 311 -4.16 -2.37 -7.96
CA GLN A 311 -4.79 -1.65 -6.85
C GLN A 311 -5.37 -2.60 -5.79
N PHE A 312 -5.73 -3.83 -6.16
CA PHE A 312 -6.32 -4.82 -5.26
C PHE A 312 -5.28 -5.55 -4.38
N GLY A 313 -4.00 -5.15 -4.43
CA GLY A 313 -2.93 -5.77 -3.64
C GLY A 313 -2.83 -7.27 -3.91
N PRO A 314 -2.63 -8.12 -2.88
CA PRO A 314 -2.51 -9.58 -3.02
C PRO A 314 -3.72 -10.28 -3.65
N LEU A 315 -4.92 -9.68 -3.64
CA LEU A 315 -6.08 -10.23 -4.37
C LEU A 315 -5.94 -10.05 -5.88
N GLY A 316 -5.23 -9.00 -6.29
CA GLY A 316 -4.91 -8.72 -7.67
C GLY A 316 -3.68 -9.52 -8.13
N TRP A 317 -2.55 -9.26 -7.48
CA TRP A 317 -1.25 -9.87 -7.74
C TRP A 317 -0.52 -10.14 -6.41
N ASN A 318 0.07 -11.31 -6.24
CA ASN A 318 0.89 -11.61 -5.05
C ASN A 318 2.07 -10.64 -4.94
N ILE A 319 2.69 -10.30 -6.08
CA ILE A 319 3.77 -9.32 -6.18
C ILE A 319 3.30 -8.14 -7.03
N GLN A 320 3.62 -6.91 -6.59
CA GLN A 320 3.21 -5.70 -7.31
C GLN A 320 4.09 -5.43 -8.53
N TYR A 321 3.84 -6.14 -9.63
CA TYR A 321 4.55 -5.94 -10.89
C TYR A 321 4.25 -4.59 -11.53
N GLU A 322 5.26 -3.98 -12.12
CA GLU A 322 5.11 -2.75 -12.90
C GLU A 322 4.98 -3.07 -14.38
N PHE A 323 3.81 -2.81 -14.95
CA PHE A 323 3.56 -2.95 -16.38
C PHE A 323 3.57 -1.57 -17.03
N ASN A 324 4.43 -1.39 -18.03
CA ASN A 324 4.78 -0.09 -18.58
C ASN A 324 4.21 0.08 -20.00
N GLU A 325 4.19 1.32 -20.48
CA GLU A 325 3.77 1.63 -21.84
C GLU A 325 4.67 0.98 -22.90
N SER A 326 5.96 0.80 -22.59
CA SER A 326 6.88 0.05 -23.47
C SER A 326 6.41 -1.37 -23.76
N ASP A 327 5.82 -2.05 -22.77
CA ASP A 327 5.32 -3.42 -22.93
C ASP A 327 4.11 -3.43 -23.87
N LEU A 328 3.26 -2.40 -23.80
CA LEU A 328 2.14 -2.19 -24.71
C LEU A 328 2.64 -1.85 -26.12
N SER A 329 3.52 -0.84 -26.28
CA SER A 329 3.99 -0.40 -27.60
C SER A 329 4.71 -1.52 -28.36
N ILE A 330 5.53 -2.34 -27.69
CA ILE A 330 6.17 -3.51 -28.33
C ILE A 330 5.12 -4.55 -28.72
N SER A 331 4.15 -4.83 -27.84
CA SER A 331 3.08 -5.79 -28.13
C SER A 331 2.21 -5.35 -29.30
N ILE A 332 1.94 -4.04 -29.44
CA ILE A 332 1.19 -3.46 -30.56
C ILE A 332 1.97 -3.64 -31.88
N ARG A 333 3.27 -3.30 -31.89
CA ARG A 333 4.12 -3.46 -33.09
C ARG A 333 4.24 -4.92 -33.51
N GLN A 334 4.40 -5.84 -32.55
CA GLN A 334 4.39 -7.28 -32.80
C GLN A 334 3.04 -7.74 -33.35
N LEU A 335 1.93 -7.25 -32.79
CA LEU A 335 0.59 -7.58 -33.28
C LEU A 335 0.42 -7.19 -34.75
N ALA A 336 0.80 -5.96 -35.12
CA ALA A 336 0.76 -5.48 -36.52
C ALA A 336 1.61 -6.38 -37.44
N MET A 337 2.86 -6.63 -37.07
CA MET A 337 3.79 -7.49 -37.80
C MET A 337 3.25 -8.91 -38.02
N PHE A 338 2.76 -9.57 -36.96
CA PHE A 338 2.25 -10.94 -37.06
C PHE A 338 1.01 -11.05 -37.95
N ILE A 339 0.17 -10.02 -37.99
CA ILE A 339 -1.05 -10.00 -38.81
C ILE A 339 -0.72 -9.84 -40.29
N ASP A 340 0.24 -8.98 -40.63
CA ASP A 340 0.66 -8.74 -42.02
C ASP A 340 1.50 -9.90 -42.59
N GLU A 341 2.41 -10.47 -41.80
CA GLU A 341 3.34 -11.51 -42.28
C GLU A 341 2.70 -12.90 -42.45
N ASN A 342 1.59 -13.17 -41.75
CA ASN A 342 0.99 -14.51 -41.72
C ASN A 342 -0.33 -14.55 -42.48
N ALA A 343 -0.50 -15.57 -43.35
CA ALA A 343 -1.75 -15.80 -44.06
C ALA A 343 -2.94 -16.08 -43.11
N GLN A 344 -2.69 -16.83 -42.03
CA GLN A 344 -3.66 -17.11 -40.96
C GLN A 344 -3.21 -16.44 -39.65
N LEU A 345 -4.18 -16.04 -38.82
CA LEU A 345 -3.91 -15.37 -37.54
C LEU A 345 -3.22 -16.33 -36.55
N PRO A 346 -1.95 -16.09 -36.16
CA PRO A 346 -1.21 -17.01 -35.29
C PRO A 346 -1.52 -16.75 -33.80
N LEU A 347 -2.77 -16.99 -33.39
CA LEU A 347 -3.27 -16.69 -32.03
C LEU A 347 -2.40 -17.30 -30.91
N ARG A 348 -1.88 -18.52 -31.10
CA ARG A 348 -1.00 -19.16 -30.12
C ARG A 348 0.33 -18.41 -29.97
N ALA A 349 0.93 -17.97 -31.08
CA ALA A 349 2.17 -17.21 -31.05
C ALA A 349 1.94 -15.83 -30.44
N LEU A 350 0.85 -15.14 -30.80
CA LEU A 350 0.47 -13.85 -30.21
C LEU A 350 0.24 -13.94 -28.70
N ASN A 351 -0.44 -15.00 -28.24
CA ASN A 351 -0.66 -15.25 -26.83
C ASN A 351 0.64 -15.58 -26.08
N TYR A 352 1.54 -16.34 -26.70
CA TYR A 352 2.86 -16.61 -26.11
C TYR A 352 3.72 -15.35 -26.05
N CYS A 353 3.86 -14.59 -27.14
CA CYS A 353 4.66 -13.36 -27.17
C CYS A 353 4.12 -12.31 -26.19
N THR A 354 2.81 -12.06 -26.19
CA THR A 354 2.23 -11.07 -25.27
C THR A 354 2.22 -11.58 -23.83
N GLY A 355 1.72 -12.79 -23.62
CA GLY A 355 1.49 -13.36 -22.30
C GLY A 355 2.77 -13.83 -21.63
N GLU A 356 3.59 -14.64 -22.28
CA GLU A 356 4.77 -15.28 -21.67
C GLU A 356 6.01 -14.39 -21.78
N CYS A 357 6.21 -13.70 -22.91
CA CYS A 357 7.42 -12.93 -23.14
C CYS A 357 7.30 -11.48 -22.65
N ASN A 358 6.36 -10.70 -23.19
CA ASN A 358 6.30 -9.26 -22.92
C ASN A 358 5.81 -8.97 -21.50
N TYR A 359 4.63 -9.48 -21.13
CA TYR A 359 4.08 -9.28 -19.79
C TYR A 359 4.59 -10.34 -18.81
N GLY A 360 4.63 -11.61 -19.25
CA GLY A 360 5.08 -12.74 -18.43
C GLY A 360 6.55 -12.67 -18.05
N GLY A 361 7.39 -12.02 -18.86
CA GLY A 361 8.79 -11.74 -18.52
C GLY A 361 8.97 -10.89 -17.26
N ARG A 362 7.93 -10.14 -16.86
CA ARG A 362 7.90 -9.38 -15.60
C ARG A 362 7.38 -10.17 -14.40
N VAL A 363 6.62 -11.25 -14.66
CA VAL A 363 5.92 -12.00 -13.63
C VAL A 363 6.79 -13.16 -13.14
N THR A 364 7.19 -13.06 -11.87
CA THR A 364 8.10 -14.01 -11.23
C THR A 364 7.39 -15.14 -10.47
N ASP A 365 6.16 -14.91 -10.00
CA ASP A 365 5.38 -15.87 -9.23
C ASP A 365 4.56 -16.77 -10.16
N ASP A 366 4.56 -18.08 -9.89
CA ASP A 366 3.87 -19.09 -10.70
C ASP A 366 2.34 -18.91 -10.68
N LYS A 367 1.76 -18.49 -9.54
CA LYS A 367 0.32 -18.27 -9.42
C LYS A 367 -0.11 -16.99 -10.11
N ASP A 368 0.70 -15.94 -10.00
CA ASP A 368 0.50 -14.71 -10.77
C ASP A 368 0.61 -14.99 -12.28
N ARG A 369 1.59 -15.79 -12.73
CA ARG A 369 1.75 -16.15 -14.15
C ARG A 369 0.53 -16.90 -14.69
N ARG A 370 0.00 -17.85 -13.93
CA ARG A 370 -1.26 -18.54 -14.27
C ARG A 370 -2.43 -17.56 -14.36
N THR A 371 -2.50 -16.60 -13.46
CA THR A 371 -3.57 -15.59 -13.43
C THR A 371 -3.47 -14.66 -14.64
N LEU A 372 -2.26 -14.19 -15.00
CA LEU A 372 -2.00 -13.39 -16.20
C LEU A 372 -2.51 -14.07 -17.48
N MET A 373 -2.25 -15.37 -17.62
CA MET A 373 -2.70 -16.16 -18.78
C MET A 373 -4.23 -16.31 -18.82
N ALA A 374 -4.86 -16.52 -17.66
CA ALA A 374 -6.30 -16.71 -17.57
C ALA A 374 -7.11 -15.43 -17.85
N MET A 375 -6.53 -14.24 -17.67
CA MET A 375 -7.24 -12.98 -17.88
C MET A 375 -7.54 -12.64 -19.34
N ARG A 376 -6.87 -13.29 -20.30
CA ARG A 376 -6.99 -12.96 -21.73
C ARG A 376 -8.24 -13.53 -22.42
N SER A 377 -9.09 -14.29 -21.72
CA SER A 377 -10.02 -15.22 -22.37
C SER A 377 -11.52 -14.97 -22.21
N ASP A 378 -12.04 -13.77 -21.85
CA ASP A 378 -13.50 -13.57 -21.82
C ASP A 378 -13.99 -12.12 -21.95
N GLU A 379 -15.14 -11.94 -22.60
CA GLU A 379 -15.98 -10.73 -22.57
C GLU A 379 -16.59 -10.54 -21.17
N ARG A 380 -16.60 -9.30 -20.64
CA ARG A 380 -16.95 -9.05 -19.23
C ARG A 380 -18.00 -7.94 -19.07
N GLY A 381 -19.26 -8.30 -19.30
CA GLY A 381 -20.41 -7.45 -19.01
C GLY A 381 -20.48 -6.21 -19.91
N VAL A 382 -20.51 -5.01 -19.32
CA VAL A 382 -20.59 -3.72 -20.05
C VAL A 382 -19.32 -3.40 -20.84
N TYR A 383 -18.20 -4.05 -20.51
CA TYR A 383 -16.94 -3.93 -21.24
C TYR A 383 -16.91 -4.97 -22.35
N THR A 384 -17.62 -4.66 -23.44
CA THR A 384 -17.66 -5.47 -24.66
C THR A 384 -16.65 -4.96 -25.69
N MET A 385 -16.41 -5.77 -26.72
CA MET A 385 -15.67 -5.32 -27.90
C MET A 385 -16.47 -4.22 -28.62
N PRO A 386 -15.87 -3.06 -28.94
CA PRO A 386 -16.52 -2.08 -29.80
C PRO A 386 -16.69 -2.65 -31.23
N PRO A 387 -17.72 -2.21 -31.98
CA PRO A 387 -17.81 -2.52 -33.39
C PRO A 387 -16.63 -1.92 -34.16
N ASP A 388 -16.30 -2.52 -35.31
CA ASP A 388 -15.23 -2.00 -36.18
C ASP A 388 -15.59 -0.59 -36.71
N GLY A 389 -14.62 0.32 -36.70
CA GLY A 389 -14.83 1.73 -37.02
C GLY A 389 -13.54 2.53 -37.16
N ASP A 390 -13.67 3.85 -37.30
CA ASP A 390 -12.56 4.79 -37.37
C ASP A 390 -12.00 5.12 -35.98
N TYR A 391 -10.83 5.77 -35.93
CA TYR A 391 -10.18 6.15 -34.67
C TYR A 391 -11.12 6.93 -33.73
N GLU A 392 -11.92 7.86 -34.25
CA GLU A 392 -12.87 8.64 -33.45
C GLU A 392 -13.99 7.79 -32.84
N SER A 393 -14.48 6.75 -33.54
CA SER A 393 -15.49 5.84 -33.00
C SER A 393 -14.98 5.09 -31.78
N TYR A 394 -13.72 4.64 -31.78
CA TYR A 394 -13.08 3.99 -30.64
C TYR A 394 -12.95 4.96 -29.45
N LEU A 395 -12.54 6.20 -29.69
CA LEU A 395 -12.46 7.22 -28.63
C LEU A 395 -13.84 7.50 -28.01
N LYS A 396 -14.88 7.71 -28.83
CA LYS A 396 -16.26 7.92 -28.35
C LYS A 396 -16.78 6.72 -27.56
N PHE A 397 -16.45 5.50 -27.98
CA PHE A 397 -16.79 4.29 -27.23
C PHE A 397 -16.10 4.27 -25.87
N ILE A 398 -14.79 4.53 -25.80
CA ILE A 398 -14.03 4.59 -24.54
C ILE A 398 -14.60 5.68 -23.62
N GLU A 399 -15.02 6.83 -24.15
CA GLU A 399 -15.68 7.89 -23.38
C GLU A 399 -17.04 7.48 -22.80
N SER A 400 -17.75 6.56 -23.45
CA SER A 400 -19.04 6.06 -22.95
C SER A 400 -18.90 5.10 -21.76
N LEU A 401 -17.69 4.58 -21.51
CA LEU A 401 -17.45 3.61 -20.44
C LEU A 401 -17.62 4.24 -19.04
N PRO A 402 -18.07 3.44 -18.05
CA PRO A 402 -18.17 3.89 -16.66
C PRO A 402 -16.84 4.42 -16.11
N LEU A 403 -16.90 5.49 -15.31
CA LEU A 403 -15.74 6.06 -14.64
C LEU A 403 -15.12 5.08 -13.62
N VAL A 404 -15.97 4.34 -12.92
CA VAL A 404 -15.57 3.32 -11.93
C VAL A 404 -15.93 1.95 -12.46
N ALA A 405 -14.92 1.10 -12.66
CA ALA A 405 -15.10 -0.27 -13.13
C ALA A 405 -15.47 -1.19 -11.94
N PRO A 406 -16.49 -2.06 -12.06
CA PRO A 406 -16.81 -3.03 -11.03
C PRO A 406 -15.74 -4.15 -10.96
N PRO A 407 -15.53 -4.78 -9.78
CA PRO A 407 -14.54 -5.85 -9.59
C PRO A 407 -14.66 -7.03 -10.55
N GLY A 408 -15.89 -7.35 -10.98
CA GLY A 408 -16.15 -8.42 -11.94
C GLY A 408 -15.38 -8.27 -13.25
N VAL A 409 -15.10 -7.04 -13.69
CA VAL A 409 -14.29 -6.77 -14.89
C VAL A 409 -12.86 -7.27 -14.72
N PHE A 410 -12.31 -7.17 -13.52
CA PHE A 410 -11.01 -7.72 -13.19
C PHE A 410 -11.09 -9.24 -12.95
N GLY A 411 -12.27 -9.83 -12.80
CA GLY A 411 -12.44 -11.24 -12.42
C GLY A 411 -12.29 -11.42 -10.91
N LEU A 412 -12.72 -10.41 -10.15
CA LEU A 412 -12.72 -10.37 -8.70
C LEU A 412 -14.17 -10.30 -8.19
N HIS A 413 -14.38 -10.82 -6.98
CA HIS A 413 -15.64 -10.68 -6.26
C HIS A 413 -15.82 -9.24 -5.76
N ASP A 414 -17.05 -8.78 -5.55
CA ASP A 414 -17.35 -7.40 -5.12
C ASP A 414 -16.66 -7.00 -3.80
N ASN A 415 -16.50 -7.96 -2.89
CA ASN A 415 -15.72 -7.81 -1.65
C ASN A 415 -14.27 -7.35 -1.86
N ALA A 416 -13.70 -7.54 -3.06
CA ALA A 416 -12.35 -7.06 -3.36
C ALA A 416 -12.27 -5.53 -3.32
N THR A 417 -13.34 -4.81 -3.68
CA THR A 417 -13.40 -3.34 -3.54
C THR A 417 -13.31 -2.94 -2.07
N ILE A 418 -14.03 -3.63 -1.19
CA ILE A 418 -13.99 -3.35 0.26
C ILE A 418 -12.55 -3.45 0.77
N THR A 419 -11.83 -4.52 0.43
CA THR A 419 -10.42 -4.70 0.83
C THR A 419 -9.52 -3.62 0.21
N LYS A 420 -9.72 -3.28 -1.06
CA LYS A 420 -8.98 -2.22 -1.76
C LYS A 420 -9.14 -0.88 -1.02
N ASP A 421 -10.37 -0.51 -0.71
CA ASP A 421 -10.68 0.79 -0.13
C ASP A 421 -10.31 0.85 1.35
N GLN A 422 -10.41 -0.25 2.11
CA GLN A 422 -9.84 -0.36 3.45
C GLN A 422 -8.32 -0.17 3.46
N ASN A 423 -7.61 -0.76 2.49
CA ASN A 423 -6.17 -0.58 2.34
C ASN A 423 -5.83 0.88 1.98
N ALA A 424 -6.63 1.54 1.13
CA ALA A 424 -6.48 2.95 0.81
C ALA A 424 -6.68 3.84 2.05
N THR A 425 -7.70 3.55 2.86
CA THR A 425 -7.95 4.21 4.15
C THR A 425 -6.77 4.03 5.11
N ALA A 426 -6.29 2.79 5.28
CA ALA A 426 -5.16 2.50 6.16
C ALA A 426 -3.88 3.21 5.70
N LYS A 427 -3.62 3.23 4.38
CA LYS A 427 -2.52 3.98 3.76
C LYS A 427 -2.65 5.47 4.02
N LEU A 428 -3.82 6.07 3.76
CA LEU A 428 -4.07 7.49 4.01
C LEU A 428 -3.79 7.87 5.47
N CYS A 429 -4.35 7.10 6.43
CA CYS A 429 -4.16 7.39 7.85
C CYS A 429 -2.68 7.24 8.26
N ARG A 430 -2.00 6.21 7.76
CA ARG A 430 -0.57 5.99 8.03
C ARG A 430 0.28 7.12 7.49
N ASP A 431 0.06 7.50 6.23
CA ASP A 431 0.85 8.52 5.55
C ASP A 431 0.61 9.90 6.19
N VAL A 432 -0.63 10.20 6.60
CA VAL A 432 -0.96 11.38 7.42
C VAL A 432 -0.20 11.36 8.75
N LEU A 433 -0.19 10.24 9.48
CA LEU A 433 0.52 10.14 10.76
C LEU A 433 2.02 10.44 10.64
N LEU A 434 2.67 10.06 9.53
CA LEU A 434 4.08 10.37 9.28
C LEU A 434 4.34 11.88 9.20
N THR A 435 3.38 12.66 8.69
CA THR A 435 3.50 14.13 8.64
C THR A 435 3.34 14.79 10.01
N GLN A 436 2.62 14.15 10.94
CA GLN A 436 2.38 14.70 12.28
C GLN A 436 3.63 14.60 13.17
N SER A 437 4.48 13.59 12.96
CA SER A 437 5.70 13.38 13.76
C SER A 437 6.86 14.34 13.44
N SER A 438 6.79 15.08 12.33
CA SER A 438 7.86 15.98 11.86
C SER A 438 7.66 17.44 12.25
N GLY A 439 6.53 17.78 12.88
CA GLY A 439 6.29 19.10 13.48
C GLY A 439 7.04 19.27 14.79
N GLY A 440 8.36 19.38 14.74
CA GLY A 440 9.15 19.88 15.86
C GLY A 440 8.74 21.32 16.14
N GLY A 441 8.04 21.55 17.25
CA GLY A 441 7.64 22.90 17.67
C GLY A 441 6.21 22.99 18.20
N SER A 442 5.92 22.30 19.30
CA SER A 442 5.00 22.85 20.30
C SER A 442 5.42 22.33 21.68
N GLU A 443 6.38 23.04 22.28
CA GLU A 443 6.69 22.98 23.73
C GLU A 443 5.55 23.57 24.59
N GLY A 444 4.30 23.39 24.18
CA GLY A 444 3.13 23.98 24.81
C GLY A 444 2.04 22.93 24.99
N SER A 445 2.11 22.20 26.10
CA SER A 445 0.99 21.53 26.77
C SER A 445 0.46 20.15 26.30
N SER A 446 1.07 19.41 25.36
CA SER A 446 0.58 18.06 25.00
C SER A 446 1.52 16.88 25.34
N GLY A 447 2.76 17.14 25.75
CA GLY A 447 3.73 16.08 26.07
C GLY A 447 3.32 15.20 27.25
N SER A 448 2.77 15.81 28.31
CA SER A 448 2.40 15.09 29.53
C SER A 448 1.32 14.02 29.30
N SER A 449 0.32 14.29 28.45
CA SER A 449 -0.72 13.29 28.13
C SER A 449 -0.21 12.13 27.27
N GLN A 450 0.81 12.37 26.44
CA GLN A 450 1.41 11.32 25.60
C GLN A 450 2.25 10.38 26.44
N GLU A 451 3.10 10.92 27.31
CA GLU A 451 3.95 10.13 28.21
C GLU A 451 3.11 9.30 29.18
N GLU A 452 2.05 9.88 29.75
CA GLU A 452 1.11 9.17 30.63
C GLU A 452 0.42 8.00 29.91
N LEU A 453 -0.08 8.22 28.69
CA LEU A 453 -0.69 7.14 27.89
C LEU A 453 0.31 6.03 27.58
N VAL A 454 1.53 6.39 27.21
CA VAL A 454 2.61 5.41 26.93
C VAL A 454 2.97 4.62 28.20
N GLU A 455 3.03 5.26 29.36
CA GLU A 455 3.29 4.58 30.64
C GLU A 455 2.16 3.60 30.99
N VAL A 456 0.89 3.99 30.83
CA VAL A 456 -0.26 3.10 31.06
C VAL A 456 -0.21 1.90 30.13
N VAL A 457 0.03 2.11 28.83
CA VAL A 457 0.16 1.04 27.84
C VAL A 457 1.33 0.11 28.15
N ALA A 458 2.48 0.66 28.53
CA ALA A 458 3.65 -0.14 28.90
C ALA A 458 3.39 -1.01 30.14
N ASN A 459 2.74 -0.45 31.17
CA ASN A 459 2.39 -1.16 32.39
C ASN A 459 1.40 -2.32 32.12
N ASP A 460 0.36 -2.07 31.31
CA ASP A 460 -0.61 -3.11 30.98
C ASP A 460 0.05 -4.30 30.25
N ILE A 461 0.86 -4.02 29.21
CA ILE A 461 1.56 -5.07 28.45
C ILE A 461 2.50 -5.87 29.37
N LEU A 462 3.26 -5.19 30.25
CA LEU A 462 4.14 -5.85 31.21
C LEU A 462 3.37 -6.73 32.20
N SER A 463 2.21 -6.27 32.67
CA SER A 463 1.39 -7.01 33.64
C SER A 463 0.79 -8.29 33.06
N ARG A 464 0.50 -8.32 31.75
CA ARG A 464 -0.09 -9.46 31.05
C ARG A 464 0.94 -10.45 30.52
N LEU A 465 2.21 -10.04 30.39
CA LEU A 465 3.26 -10.87 29.80
C LEU A 465 3.69 -12.00 30.76
N PRO A 466 3.52 -13.28 30.40
CA PRO A 466 3.93 -14.39 31.24
C PRO A 466 5.46 -14.48 31.39
N PRO A 467 5.96 -15.23 32.39
CA PRO A 467 7.39 -15.51 32.51
C PRO A 467 7.91 -16.29 31.29
N ASN A 468 9.22 -16.21 31.06
CA ASN A 468 9.88 -17.00 30.03
C ASN A 468 9.74 -18.51 30.29
N PHE A 469 9.67 -19.29 29.22
CA PHE A 469 9.68 -20.75 29.28
C PHE A 469 10.98 -21.26 29.88
N ASP A 470 10.87 -22.25 30.77
CA ASP A 470 12.02 -22.97 31.30
C ASP A 470 12.53 -23.98 30.25
N MET A 471 13.68 -23.66 29.67
CA MET A 471 14.28 -24.49 28.61
C MET A 471 14.87 -25.80 29.13
N GLU A 472 15.25 -25.88 30.40
CA GLU A 472 15.75 -27.13 30.99
C GLU A 472 14.59 -28.12 31.14
N VAL A 473 13.46 -27.66 31.66
CA VAL A 473 12.23 -28.47 31.75
C VAL A 473 11.74 -28.89 30.36
N ALA A 474 11.80 -27.99 29.37
CA ALA A 474 11.41 -28.31 28.00
C ALA A 474 12.29 -29.40 27.38
N GLN A 475 13.61 -29.35 27.57
CA GLN A 475 14.54 -30.35 27.05
C GLN A 475 14.40 -31.71 27.74
N ILE A 476 14.05 -31.73 29.04
CA ILE A 476 13.80 -32.97 29.78
C ILE A 476 12.50 -33.63 29.32
N ARG A 477 11.42 -32.86 29.14
CA ARG A 477 10.10 -33.38 28.75
C ARG A 477 10.03 -33.77 27.28
N TYR A 478 10.67 -32.97 26.42
CA TYR A 478 10.69 -33.16 24.97
C TYR A 478 12.14 -33.26 24.47
N PRO A 479 12.85 -34.36 24.82
CA PRO A 479 14.24 -34.53 24.42
C PRO A 479 14.37 -34.70 22.91
N VAL A 480 15.53 -34.36 22.39
CA VAL A 480 15.88 -34.60 20.98
C VAL A 480 15.88 -36.10 20.73
N ARG A 481 14.99 -36.56 19.87
CA ARG A 481 14.82 -37.97 19.54
C ARG A 481 14.77 -38.16 18.04
N TRP A 482 15.35 -39.27 17.58
CA TRP A 482 15.32 -39.61 16.15
C TRP A 482 13.93 -40.04 15.68
N ASP A 483 13.09 -40.63 16.53
CA ASP A 483 11.73 -41.04 16.19
C ASP A 483 10.71 -39.89 16.20
N GLU A 484 11.01 -38.78 16.89
CA GLU A 484 10.10 -37.66 17.09
C GLU A 484 10.79 -36.30 16.84
N SER A 485 10.78 -35.85 15.58
CA SER A 485 11.35 -34.57 15.16
C SER A 485 10.61 -33.37 15.74
N MET A 486 9.34 -33.51 16.14
CA MET A 486 8.53 -32.38 16.60
C MET A 486 9.02 -31.83 17.94
N ASN A 487 9.69 -32.65 18.76
CA ASN A 487 10.32 -32.21 20.00
C ASN A 487 11.36 -31.10 19.76
N THR A 488 12.17 -31.25 18.71
CA THR A 488 13.17 -30.24 18.33
C THR A 488 12.52 -28.96 17.84
N VAL A 489 11.44 -29.07 17.05
CA VAL A 489 10.67 -27.91 16.58
C VAL A 489 10.09 -27.12 17.76
N LEU A 490 9.45 -27.82 18.72
CA LEU A 490 8.91 -27.20 19.92
C LEU A 490 10.00 -26.43 20.69
N CYS A 491 11.11 -27.07 21.02
CA CYS A 491 12.19 -26.43 21.77
C CYS A 491 12.75 -25.19 21.04
N GLN A 492 12.89 -25.24 19.71
CA GLN A 492 13.34 -24.09 18.92
C GLN A 492 12.34 -22.93 18.92
N GLU A 493 11.04 -23.24 18.83
CA GLU A 493 9.96 -22.24 18.92
C GLU A 493 9.95 -21.57 20.30
N LEU A 494 10.03 -22.33 21.39
CA LEU A 494 10.07 -21.79 22.76
C LEU A 494 11.25 -20.81 22.96
N VAL A 495 12.44 -21.12 22.42
CA VAL A 495 13.58 -20.20 22.45
C VAL A 495 13.28 -18.89 21.72
N ARG A 496 12.61 -18.94 20.57
CA ARG A 496 12.24 -17.73 19.82
C ARG A 496 11.23 -16.88 20.59
N PHE A 497 10.21 -17.49 21.19
CA PHE A 497 9.27 -16.79 22.07
C PHE A 497 9.98 -16.17 23.28
N ASN A 498 10.90 -16.89 23.93
CA ASN A 498 11.70 -16.35 25.03
C ASN A 498 12.51 -15.11 24.62
N ASN A 499 13.14 -15.14 23.45
CA ASN A 499 13.89 -14.00 22.92
C ASN A 499 12.99 -12.79 22.68
N LEU A 500 11.80 -13.00 22.11
CA LEU A 500 10.81 -11.94 21.88
C LEU A 500 10.29 -11.38 23.22
N MET A 501 9.84 -12.25 24.14
CA MET A 501 9.31 -11.85 25.45
C MET A 501 10.35 -11.07 26.26
N SER A 502 11.61 -11.52 26.25
CA SER A 502 12.71 -10.83 26.94
C SER A 502 12.99 -9.46 26.34
N THR A 503 12.93 -9.34 25.01
CA THR A 503 13.12 -8.05 24.30
C THR A 503 11.98 -7.08 24.61
N ILE A 504 10.72 -7.54 24.58
CA ILE A 504 9.55 -6.73 24.95
C ILE A 504 9.70 -6.24 26.39
N ARG A 505 9.92 -7.16 27.34
CA ARG A 505 10.04 -6.85 28.76
C ARG A 505 11.14 -5.83 29.05
N SER A 506 12.36 -6.09 28.58
CA SER A 506 13.51 -5.20 28.84
C SER A 506 13.32 -3.82 28.22
N SER A 507 12.73 -3.74 27.02
CA SER A 507 12.46 -2.47 26.35
C SER A 507 11.40 -1.63 27.07
N LEU A 508 10.32 -2.26 27.58
CA LEU A 508 9.27 -1.58 28.32
C LEU A 508 9.75 -1.12 29.71
N GLU A 509 10.49 -1.96 30.43
CA GLU A 509 11.09 -1.59 31.71
C GLU A 509 12.08 -0.43 31.56
N SER A 510 12.88 -0.44 30.49
CA SER A 510 13.83 0.64 30.19
C SER A 510 13.11 1.92 29.79
N LEU A 511 12.03 1.82 29.01
CA LEU A 511 11.19 2.96 28.65
C LEU A 511 10.56 3.61 29.87
N GLN A 512 10.00 2.83 30.80
CA GLN A 512 9.43 3.35 32.04
C GLN A 512 10.47 4.08 32.91
N LYS A 513 11.69 3.54 32.98
CA LYS A 513 12.81 4.22 33.67
C LYS A 513 13.20 5.51 32.94
N ALA A 514 13.19 5.52 31.62
CA ALA A 514 13.50 6.71 30.82
C ALA A 514 12.46 7.82 30.98
N LEU A 515 11.15 7.48 30.99
CA LEU A 515 10.07 8.44 31.27
C LEU A 515 10.18 9.05 32.68
N LYS A 516 10.69 8.29 33.65
CA LYS A 516 10.97 8.77 35.02
C LYS A 516 12.30 9.52 35.16
N GLY A 517 13.05 9.70 34.07
CA GLY A 517 14.37 10.36 34.09
C GLY A 517 15.49 9.54 34.73
N LEU A 518 15.27 8.24 35.00
CA LEU A 518 16.27 7.33 35.61
C LEU A 518 17.25 6.75 34.58
N VAL A 519 16.87 6.74 33.31
CA VAL A 519 17.67 6.25 32.17
C VAL A 519 17.59 7.28 31.04
N VAL A 520 18.66 7.41 30.25
CA VAL A 520 18.68 8.32 29.10
C VAL A 520 17.75 7.80 28.00
N MET A 521 16.89 8.67 27.47
CA MET A 521 16.05 8.36 26.31
C MET A 521 16.93 8.18 25.07
N SER A 522 17.10 6.94 24.62
CA SER A 522 17.79 6.62 23.36
C SER A 522 16.84 6.76 22.16
N ALA A 523 17.38 6.88 20.95
CA ALA A 523 16.58 6.89 19.72
C ALA A 523 15.71 5.62 19.57
N GLU A 524 16.19 4.48 20.07
CA GLU A 524 15.44 3.22 20.08
C GLU A 524 14.25 3.29 21.05
N LEU A 525 14.45 3.79 22.28
CA LEU A 525 13.38 3.97 23.26
C LEU A 525 12.35 5.01 22.80
N GLU A 526 12.80 6.07 22.14
CA GLU A 526 11.92 7.06 21.54
C GLU A 526 11.05 6.45 20.42
N ASN A 527 11.63 5.56 19.60
CA ASN A 527 10.87 4.81 18.59
C ASN A 527 9.83 3.87 19.24
N VAL A 528 10.19 3.20 20.33
CA VAL A 528 9.24 2.37 21.11
C VAL A 528 8.12 3.26 21.66
N SER A 529 8.44 4.38 22.31
CA SER A 529 7.45 5.33 22.84
C SER A 529 6.46 5.82 21.77
N LYS A 530 6.99 6.30 20.63
CA LYS A 530 6.19 6.72 19.47
C LYS A 530 5.31 5.59 18.94
N SER A 531 5.84 4.38 18.84
CA SER A 531 5.10 3.22 18.34
C SER A 531 3.96 2.82 19.29
N LEU A 532 4.20 2.83 20.61
CA LEU A 532 3.18 2.56 21.62
C LEU A 532 2.05 3.59 21.58
N PHE A 533 2.40 4.88 21.47
CA PHE A 533 1.44 5.97 21.35
C PHE A 533 0.54 5.81 20.11
N TYR A 534 1.12 5.44 18.96
CA TYR A 534 0.36 5.25 17.72
C TYR A 534 -0.28 3.86 17.59
N GLY A 535 -0.18 2.99 18.60
CA GLY A 535 -0.73 1.63 18.55
C GLY A 535 -0.08 0.75 17.48
N LYS A 536 1.21 0.95 17.21
CA LYS A 536 2.01 0.16 16.26
C LYS A 536 3.01 -0.73 16.99
N ILE A 537 3.42 -1.82 16.32
CA ILE A 537 4.49 -2.68 16.81
C ILE A 537 5.82 -1.93 16.64
N PRO A 538 6.61 -1.71 17.71
CA PRO A 538 7.93 -1.11 17.61
C PRO A 538 8.87 -1.91 16.70
N ALA A 539 9.75 -1.23 15.96
CA ALA A 539 10.72 -1.87 15.07
C ALA A 539 11.63 -2.85 15.82
N LEU A 540 12.01 -2.52 17.07
CA LEU A 540 12.78 -3.38 17.96
C LEU A 540 12.11 -4.74 18.15
N TRP A 541 10.79 -4.75 18.39
CA TRP A 541 10.02 -5.98 18.59
C TRP A 541 9.82 -6.72 17.28
N ALA A 542 9.48 -6.01 16.21
CA ALA A 542 9.29 -6.58 14.88
C ALA A 542 10.53 -7.35 14.38
N SER A 543 11.74 -6.86 14.70
CA SER A 543 13.00 -7.54 14.34
C SER A 543 13.20 -8.92 14.99
N LYS A 544 12.50 -9.18 16.10
CA LYS A 544 12.54 -10.45 16.86
C LYS A 544 11.22 -11.20 16.83
N SER A 545 10.22 -10.69 16.12
CA SER A 545 8.87 -11.24 16.10
C SER A 545 8.59 -12.05 14.84
N TYR A 546 7.46 -12.74 14.84
CA TYR A 546 6.87 -13.34 13.65
C TYR A 546 6.24 -12.23 12.78
N PRO A 547 6.12 -12.44 11.45
CA PRO A 547 5.49 -11.46 10.56
C PRO A 547 4.05 -11.15 11.00
N SER A 548 3.77 -9.87 11.26
CA SER A 548 2.43 -9.41 11.65
C SER A 548 2.14 -8.02 11.12
N LEU A 549 0.92 -7.83 10.63
CA LEU A 549 0.37 -6.53 10.24
C LEU A 549 -0.70 -6.05 11.25
N LYS A 550 -0.82 -6.73 12.39
CA LYS A 550 -1.80 -6.39 13.43
C LYS A 550 -1.41 -5.08 14.13
N PRO A 551 -2.37 -4.22 14.51
CA PRO A 551 -2.14 -3.14 15.46
C PRO A 551 -1.64 -3.68 16.81
N LEU A 552 -1.01 -2.83 17.62
CA LEU A 552 -0.36 -3.20 18.88
C LEU A 552 -1.27 -4.05 19.80
N GLY A 553 -2.49 -3.61 20.11
CA GLY A 553 -3.38 -4.35 21.02
C GLY A 553 -3.73 -5.76 20.50
N SER A 554 -4.08 -5.87 19.21
CA SER A 554 -4.35 -7.17 18.57
C SER A 554 -3.09 -8.05 18.46
N TYR A 555 -1.92 -7.43 18.30
CA TYR A 555 -0.63 -8.13 18.30
C TYR A 555 -0.29 -8.70 19.68
N VAL A 556 -0.47 -7.93 20.76
CA VAL A 556 -0.23 -8.41 22.13
C VAL A 556 -1.17 -9.55 22.46
N THR A 557 -2.45 -9.45 22.09
CA THR A 557 -3.42 -10.54 22.31
C THR A 557 -3.03 -11.80 21.53
N ASP A 558 -2.67 -11.68 20.25
CA ASP A 558 -2.19 -12.79 19.43
C ASP A 558 -0.90 -13.43 19.99
N LEU A 559 0.02 -12.61 20.50
CA LEU A 559 1.23 -13.09 21.16
C LEU A 559 0.90 -13.91 22.42
N LEU A 560 -0.02 -13.43 23.26
CA LEU A 560 -0.44 -14.14 24.46
C LEU A 560 -1.14 -15.46 24.13
N GLU A 561 -1.99 -15.50 23.11
CA GLU A 561 -2.64 -16.72 22.62
C GLU A 561 -1.60 -17.75 22.12
N ARG A 562 -0.57 -17.32 21.39
CA ARG A 562 0.53 -18.19 20.95
C ARG A 562 1.31 -18.75 22.13
N ILE A 563 1.65 -17.89 23.09
CA ILE A 563 2.36 -18.31 24.30
C ILE A 563 1.52 -19.32 25.07
N ALA A 564 0.22 -19.08 25.22
CA ALA A 564 -0.70 -20.01 25.87
C ALA A 564 -0.74 -21.37 25.13
N PHE A 565 -0.84 -21.36 23.80
CA PHE A 565 -0.80 -22.57 22.97
C PHE A 565 0.47 -23.41 23.22
N PHE A 566 1.64 -22.78 23.17
CA PHE A 566 2.91 -23.47 23.43
C PHE A 566 3.08 -23.88 24.90
N ASN A 567 2.53 -23.10 25.83
CA ASN A 567 2.56 -23.43 27.25
C ASN A 567 1.71 -24.69 27.55
N THR A 568 0.51 -24.79 26.97
CA THR A 568 -0.32 -26.01 27.07
C THR A 568 0.41 -27.22 26.49
N TRP A 569 1.07 -27.07 25.34
CA TRP A 569 1.88 -28.15 24.77
C TRP A 569 3.03 -28.54 25.71
N LEU A 570 3.79 -27.58 26.24
CA LEU A 570 4.91 -27.86 27.15
C LEU A 570 4.48 -28.56 28.45
N LEU A 571 3.35 -28.12 29.03
CA LEU A 571 2.87 -28.61 30.32
C LEU A 571 2.11 -29.94 30.24
N GLU A 572 1.38 -30.15 29.16
CA GLU A 572 0.54 -31.33 28.97
C GLU A 572 1.11 -32.26 27.89
N LYS A 573 0.59 -32.19 26.67
CA LYS A 573 0.91 -33.08 25.55
C LYS A 573 0.80 -32.33 24.21
N PRO A 574 1.33 -32.89 23.11
CA PRO A 574 1.16 -32.32 21.78
C PRO A 574 -0.32 -32.12 21.42
N PRO A 575 -0.66 -30.97 20.81
CA PRO A 575 -2.03 -30.67 20.43
C PRO A 575 -2.49 -31.60 19.30
N VAL A 576 -3.78 -31.90 19.28
CA VAL A 576 -4.41 -32.70 18.21
C VAL A 576 -4.56 -31.85 16.94
N VAL A 577 -4.90 -30.58 17.13
CA VAL A 577 -5.07 -29.58 16.08
C VAL A 577 -3.99 -28.53 16.22
N PHE A 578 -3.13 -28.39 15.21
CA PHE A 578 -2.04 -27.42 15.23
C PHE A 578 -2.49 -26.10 14.62
N TRP A 579 -2.30 -25.01 15.37
CA TRP A 579 -2.45 -23.65 14.86
C TRP A 579 -1.20 -23.28 14.04
N ILE A 580 -1.21 -23.56 12.73
CA ILE A 580 -0.01 -23.39 11.90
C ILE A 580 0.52 -21.96 11.95
N SER A 581 -0.37 -20.97 11.80
CA SER A 581 0.04 -19.57 11.82
C SER A 581 0.55 -19.11 13.18
N GLY A 582 0.39 -19.92 14.23
CA GLY A 582 0.89 -19.72 15.59
C GLY A 582 2.41 -19.87 15.74
N PHE A 583 3.06 -20.60 14.83
CA PHE A 583 4.51 -20.83 14.84
C PHE A 583 5.29 -19.61 14.30
N PHE A 584 6.49 -19.38 14.83
CA PHE A 584 7.46 -18.47 14.23
C PHE A 584 7.96 -18.98 12.89
N PHE A 585 8.22 -20.29 12.78
CA PHE A 585 8.76 -20.89 11.56
C PHE A 585 7.97 -22.12 11.14
N THR A 586 6.89 -21.86 10.41
CA THR A 586 5.96 -22.86 9.88
C THR A 586 6.64 -23.93 9.02
N GLN A 587 7.72 -23.58 8.31
CA GLN A 587 8.46 -24.54 7.48
C GLN A 587 9.18 -25.59 8.31
N ALA A 588 9.73 -25.26 9.49
CA ALA A 588 10.28 -26.26 10.39
C ALA A 588 9.21 -27.22 10.91
N PHE A 589 8.01 -26.72 11.22
CA PHE A 589 6.88 -27.57 11.59
C PHE A 589 6.50 -28.54 10.46
N LEU A 590 6.32 -28.05 9.24
CA LEU A 590 6.01 -28.90 8.08
C LEU A 590 7.11 -29.94 7.82
N THR A 591 8.37 -29.52 7.93
CA THR A 591 9.52 -30.41 7.73
C THR A 591 9.59 -31.47 8.83
N GLY A 592 9.42 -31.10 10.09
CA GLY A 592 9.37 -32.02 11.22
C GLY A 592 8.24 -33.04 11.08
N ALA A 593 7.08 -32.60 10.61
CA ALA A 593 5.96 -33.51 10.34
C ALA A 593 6.23 -34.46 9.17
N SER A 594 6.81 -33.98 8.06
CA SER A 594 7.24 -34.84 6.95
C SER A 594 8.32 -35.83 7.38
N GLN A 595 9.25 -35.44 8.25
CA GLN A 595 10.27 -36.34 8.81
C GLN A 595 9.64 -37.45 9.66
N ASN A 596 8.70 -37.12 10.55
CA ASN A 596 7.99 -38.12 11.35
C ASN A 596 7.24 -39.11 10.46
N TYR A 597 6.57 -38.60 9.42
CA TYR A 597 5.88 -39.43 8.43
C TYR A 597 6.84 -40.35 7.69
N ALA A 598 7.92 -39.80 7.12
CA ALA A 598 8.96 -40.53 6.40
C ALA A 598 9.54 -41.66 7.25
N ARG A 599 9.86 -41.39 8.52
CA ARG A 599 10.42 -42.37 9.45
C ARG A 599 9.42 -43.45 9.83
N LYS A 600 8.16 -43.08 10.11
CA LYS A 600 7.10 -44.05 10.45
C LYS A 600 6.83 -45.05 9.33
N TYR A 601 6.87 -44.60 8.08
CA TYR A 601 6.60 -45.45 6.91
C TYR A 601 7.86 -45.93 6.17
N THR A 602 9.05 -45.57 6.65
CA THR A 602 10.35 -45.89 6.03
C THR A 602 10.40 -45.47 4.55
N LEU A 603 10.00 -44.23 4.27
CA LEU A 603 9.99 -43.62 2.92
C LEU A 603 11.04 -42.50 2.80
N PRO A 604 11.63 -42.28 1.61
CA PRO A 604 12.47 -41.09 1.37
C PRO A 604 11.65 -39.80 1.48
N ILE A 605 12.18 -38.80 2.22
CA ILE A 605 11.48 -37.53 2.44
C ILE A 605 11.24 -36.75 1.15
N ASP A 606 12.16 -36.84 0.18
CA ASP A 606 12.11 -36.10 -1.10
C ASP A 606 10.95 -36.56 -2.01
N GLN A 607 10.37 -37.73 -1.73
CA GLN A 607 9.20 -38.26 -2.46
C GLN A 607 7.87 -37.87 -1.81
N LEU A 608 7.90 -37.20 -0.66
CA LEU A 608 6.69 -36.80 0.06
C LEU A 608 6.16 -35.47 -0.47
N GLY A 609 4.88 -35.44 -0.80
CA GLY A 609 4.11 -34.23 -1.06
C GLY A 609 3.02 -34.05 -0.02
N PHE A 610 2.59 -32.81 0.18
CA PHE A 610 1.37 -32.52 0.93
C PHE A 610 0.16 -32.59 0.00
N ASP A 611 -0.87 -33.29 0.44
CA ASP A 611 -2.21 -33.27 -0.16
C ASP A 611 -3.20 -32.74 0.89
N HIS A 612 -4.32 -32.21 0.44
CA HIS A 612 -5.26 -31.46 1.28
C HIS A 612 -6.69 -31.96 1.08
N GLU A 613 -7.36 -32.28 2.19
CA GLU A 613 -8.79 -32.61 2.20
C GLU A 613 -9.54 -31.62 3.08
N PRO A 614 -10.58 -30.93 2.58
CA PRO A 614 -11.38 -30.03 3.38
C PRO A 614 -12.23 -30.83 4.38
N MET A 615 -12.05 -30.54 5.67
CA MET A 615 -12.76 -31.21 6.76
C MET A 615 -13.91 -30.32 7.30
N PRO A 616 -15.01 -30.89 7.82
CA PRO A 616 -16.11 -30.13 8.44
C PRO A 616 -15.67 -29.29 9.65
N ARG A 617 -16.42 -28.25 10.04
CA ARG A 617 -16.14 -27.47 11.28
C ARG A 617 -16.70 -28.17 12.53
N ASN A 618 -16.16 -29.33 12.87
CA ASN A 618 -16.51 -30.07 14.10
C ASN A 618 -15.31 -30.11 15.05
N ASP A 619 -15.54 -30.26 16.36
CA ASP A 619 -14.46 -30.46 17.33
C ASP A 619 -13.79 -31.83 17.13
N TYR A 620 -12.48 -31.82 16.89
CA TYR A 620 -11.70 -33.02 16.65
C TYR A 620 -11.05 -33.52 17.95
N ALA A 621 -11.66 -34.53 18.57
CA ALA A 621 -11.16 -35.11 19.81
C ALA A 621 -9.97 -36.08 19.63
N GLN A 622 -9.74 -36.59 18.42
CA GLN A 622 -8.70 -37.58 18.13
C GLN A 622 -7.85 -37.18 16.92
N PRO A 623 -6.51 -37.40 16.99
CA PRO A 623 -5.62 -37.13 15.87
C PRO A 623 -5.87 -38.12 14.72
N PRO A 624 -5.72 -37.70 13.46
CA PRO A 624 -5.81 -38.63 12.34
C PRO A 624 -4.69 -39.66 12.38
N LYS A 625 -4.97 -40.90 11.95
CA LYS A 625 -3.98 -41.99 11.96
C LYS A 625 -2.71 -41.70 11.13
N VAL A 626 -2.84 -40.85 10.09
CA VAL A 626 -1.85 -40.65 9.01
C VAL A 626 -1.77 -39.17 8.55
N ARG A 627 -2.55 -38.26 9.16
CA ARG A 627 -2.69 -36.87 8.69
C ARG A 627 -2.43 -35.87 9.82
N LEU A 628 -1.97 -34.68 9.44
CA LEU A 628 -1.95 -33.54 10.34
C LEU A 628 -3.32 -32.87 10.33
N GLN A 629 -3.82 -32.49 11.50
CA GLN A 629 -4.95 -31.58 11.61
C GLN A 629 -4.43 -30.18 11.86
N MET A 630 -4.92 -29.26 11.05
CA MET A 630 -4.44 -27.89 11.01
C MET A 630 -5.65 -26.96 10.99
N THR A 631 -5.62 -25.95 11.84
CA THR A 631 -6.55 -24.82 11.74
C THR A 631 -5.88 -23.68 10.99
N LYS A 632 -6.66 -23.06 10.10
CA LYS A 632 -6.30 -21.80 9.45
C LYS A 632 -6.51 -20.63 10.39
#